data_AF-A0A5N1J836-F1
#
_entry.id   AF-A0A5N1J836-F1
#
_cell.length_a   1.000
_cell.length_b   1.000
_cell.length_c   1.000
_cell.angle_alpha   90.00
_cell.angle_beta   90.00
_cell.angle_gamma   90.00
#
_symmetry.space_group_name_H-M   'P 1'
#
loop_
_entity.id
_entity.type
_entity.pdbx_description
1 polymer ?
#
loop_
_entity_poly.entity_id
_entity_poly.type
_entity_poly.pdbx_seq_one_letter_code
_entity_poly.pdbx_strand_id
1 'polypeptide(L)'
;MSYLPNTNAASNPVVIVEVFSPSTKGYDKRKKFSLYRQIPSFREYVQISPDDALVEVFTEVENDLWRIALYWKLTDVVRLESVDAEIPMNEIYLGVDVQEDPE
;
A
#
# COMPACT_ATOMS: atom_id res chain seq x y z
N MET A 1 -23.21 21.38 -12.18
CA MET A 1 -23.45 20.12 -11.45
C MET A 1 -22.76 20.23 -10.10
N SER A 2 -23.51 20.27 -9.00
CA SER A 2 -22.94 20.23 -7.65
C SER A 2 -22.57 18.79 -7.32
N TYR A 3 -21.28 18.52 -7.13
CA TYR A 3 -20.80 17.24 -6.64
C TYR A 3 -21.29 17.08 -5.19
N LEU A 4 -22.14 16.09 -4.92
CA LEU A 4 -22.45 15.72 -3.55
C LEU A 4 -21.27 14.89 -3.02
N PRO A 5 -20.68 15.25 -1.87
CA PRO A 5 -19.55 14.50 -1.33
C PRO A 5 -19.99 13.06 -1.05
N ASN A 6 -19.17 12.10 -1.47
CA ASN A 6 -19.38 10.70 -1.13
C ASN A 6 -19.13 10.52 0.38
N THR A 7 -20.17 10.20 1.14
CA THR A 7 -20.09 10.05 2.60
C THR A 7 -19.23 8.87 3.05
N ASN A 8 -18.88 7.96 2.13
CA ASN A 8 -17.98 6.84 2.41
C ASN A 8 -16.52 7.15 2.07
N ALA A 9 -16.21 8.34 1.54
CA ALA A 9 -14.84 8.72 1.20
C ALA A 9 -14.10 9.28 2.42
N ALA A 10 -12.94 8.71 2.74
CA ALA A 10 -12.04 9.29 3.73
C ALA A 10 -11.39 10.57 3.18
N SER A 11 -11.50 11.67 3.91
CA SER A 11 -10.95 12.98 3.52
C SER A 11 -9.50 13.21 3.97
N ASN A 12 -9.05 12.43 4.94
CA ASN A 12 -7.76 12.56 5.62
C ASN A 12 -7.12 11.19 5.86
N PRO A 13 -6.93 10.37 4.82
CA PRO A 13 -6.28 9.08 4.99
C PRO A 13 -4.86 9.27 5.52
N VAL A 14 -4.48 8.42 6.47
CA VAL A 14 -3.11 8.30 6.95
C VAL A 14 -2.39 7.18 6.21
N VAL A 15 -3.11 6.08 5.92
CA VAL A 15 -2.67 4.95 5.10
C VAL A 15 -3.56 4.82 3.87
N ILE A 16 -2.97 4.50 2.73
CA ILE A 16 -3.69 4.05 1.52
C ILE A 16 -3.11 2.71 1.12
N VAL A 17 -3.98 1.71 0.90
CA VAL A 17 -3.61 0.37 0.48
C VAL A 17 -4.13 0.12 -0.93
N GLU A 18 -3.26 -0.28 -1.85
CA GLU A 18 -3.60 -0.61 -3.24
C GLU A 18 -3.19 -2.06 -3.55
N VAL A 19 -4.17 -2.89 -3.91
CA VAL A 19 -3.94 -4.26 -4.39
C VAL A 19 -3.93 -4.22 -5.91
N PHE A 20 -2.82 -4.63 -6.53
CA PHE A 20 -2.70 -4.59 -7.98
C PHE A 20 -3.44 -5.74 -8.65
N SER A 21 -4.11 -5.42 -9.76
CA SER A 21 -4.56 -6.43 -10.71
C SER A 21 -3.48 -6.66 -11.79
N PRO A 22 -3.35 -7.88 -12.33
CA PRO A 22 -2.39 -8.19 -13.38
C PRO A 22 -2.47 -7.28 -14.62
N SER A 23 -3.64 -6.66 -14.87
CA SER A 23 -3.93 -5.85 -16.07
C SER A 23 -3.53 -4.37 -15.98
N THR A 24 -3.02 -3.88 -14.84
CA THR A 24 -2.73 -2.44 -14.63
C THR A 24 -1.23 -2.12 -14.48
N LYS A 25 -0.36 -2.90 -15.14
CA LYS A 25 1.10 -2.73 -15.06
C LYS A 25 1.58 -1.38 -15.63
N GLY A 26 1.81 -0.43 -14.73
CA GLY A 26 2.91 0.55 -14.82
C GLY A 26 2.54 2.02 -15.02
N TYR A 27 1.46 2.35 -15.72
CA TYR A 27 1.23 3.76 -16.13
C TYR A 27 0.52 4.62 -15.06
N ASP A 28 -0.29 4.03 -14.17
CA ASP A 28 -1.10 4.79 -13.20
C ASP A 28 -0.42 4.99 -11.83
N LYS A 29 0.50 4.09 -11.44
CA LYS A 29 1.09 4.04 -10.09
C LYS A 29 1.77 5.34 -9.67
N ARG A 30 2.65 5.88 -10.55
CA ARG A 30 3.41 7.11 -10.26
C ARG A 30 2.49 8.33 -10.12
N LYS A 31 1.43 8.39 -10.93
CA LYS A 31 0.48 9.51 -10.91
C LYS A 31 -0.37 9.48 -9.65
N LYS A 32 -0.94 8.33 -9.30
CA LYS A 32 -1.69 8.13 -8.05
C LYS A 32 -0.86 8.47 -6.83
N PHE A 33 0.33 7.89 -6.70
CA PHE A 33 1.19 8.16 -5.56
C PHE A 33 1.55 9.66 -5.45
N SER A 34 1.83 10.33 -6.57
CA SER A 34 2.09 11.79 -6.57
C SER A 34 0.87 12.63 -6.19
N LEU A 35 -0.35 12.15 -6.44
CA LEU A 35 -1.58 12.79 -5.96
C LEU A 35 -1.79 12.54 -4.47
N TYR A 36 -1.56 11.31 -3.99
CA TYR A 36 -1.72 10.97 -2.56
C TYR A 36 -0.75 11.73 -1.66
N ARG A 37 0.49 11.92 -2.10
CA ARG A 37 1.51 12.70 -1.36
C ARG A 37 1.13 14.18 -1.14
N GLN A 38 0.13 14.71 -1.84
CA GLN A 38 -0.39 16.06 -1.61
C GLN A 38 -1.39 16.13 -0.44
N ILE A 39 -1.84 14.98 0.08
CA ILE A 39 -2.76 14.91 1.22
C ILE A 39 -1.95 15.13 2.51
N PRO A 40 -2.22 16.18 3.32
CA PRO A 40 -1.37 16.51 4.47
C PRO A 40 -1.31 15.46 5.58
N SER A 41 -2.34 14.61 5.68
CA SER A 41 -2.43 13.53 6.67
C SER A 41 -1.74 12.24 6.23
N PHE A 42 -1.40 12.11 4.96
CA PHE A 42 -0.93 10.86 4.38
C PHE A 42 0.50 10.56 4.82
N ARG A 43 0.72 9.35 5.34
CA ARG A 43 2.01 8.93 5.91
C ARG A 43 2.50 7.62 5.33
N GLU A 44 1.60 6.70 4.96
CA GLU A 44 2.00 5.38 4.46
C GLU A 44 1.21 4.96 3.22
N TYR A 45 1.93 4.45 2.23
CA TYR A 45 1.35 3.84 1.03
C TYR A 45 1.72 2.37 1.01
N VAL A 46 0.73 1.50 0.87
CA VAL A 46 0.94 0.04 0.81
C VAL A 46 0.55 -0.44 -0.57
N GLN A 47 1.48 -1.11 -1.23
CA GLN A 47 1.27 -1.74 -2.53
C GLN A 47 1.35 -3.25 -2.37
N ILE A 48 0.30 -3.96 -2.79
CA ILE A 48 0.21 -5.42 -2.68
C ILE A 48 0.18 -5.98 -4.10
N SER A 49 1.18 -6.79 -4.44
CA SER A 49 1.28 -7.50 -5.70
C SER A 49 0.94 -8.98 -5.47
N PRO A 50 -0.22 -9.46 -5.98
CA PRO A 50 -0.66 -10.83 -5.76
C PRO A 50 0.13 -11.88 -6.56
N ASP A 51 0.71 -11.51 -7.70
CA ASP A 51 1.42 -12.46 -8.55
C ASP A 51 2.75 -12.95 -7.92
N ASP A 52 3.40 -12.10 -7.13
CA ASP A 52 4.79 -12.29 -6.66
C ASP A 52 4.91 -12.33 -5.12
N ALA A 53 3.81 -12.49 -4.38
CA ALA A 53 3.76 -12.43 -2.90
C ALA A 53 4.45 -11.20 -2.29
N LEU A 54 4.42 -10.05 -3.00
CA LEU A 54 5.15 -8.85 -2.61
C LEU A 54 4.23 -7.79 -1.99
N VAL A 55 4.61 -7.34 -0.80
CA VAL A 55 4.07 -6.11 -0.19
C VAL A 55 5.17 -5.06 -0.07
N GLU A 56 4.92 -3.88 -0.63
CA GLU A 56 5.79 -2.70 -0.52
C GLU A 56 5.12 -1.67 0.39
N VAL A 57 5.80 -1.24 1.44
CA VAL A 57 5.34 -0.17 2.33
C VAL A 57 6.24 1.05 2.17
N PHE A 58 5.68 2.13 1.65
CA PHE A 58 6.32 3.43 1.59
C PHE A 58 5.90 4.23 2.82
N THR A 59 6.86 4.67 3.64
CA THR A 59 6.62 5.50 4.83
C THR A 59 7.28 6.86 4.64
N GLU A 60 6.53 7.96 4.81
CA GLU A 60 7.11 9.30 4.84
C GLU A 60 7.94 9.47 6.12
N VAL A 61 9.22 9.77 5.98
CA VAL A 61 10.14 9.97 7.10
C VAL A 61 10.48 11.45 7.33
N GLU A 62 10.51 12.27 6.27
CA GLU A 62 10.77 13.71 6.37
C GLU A 62 10.41 14.46 5.07
N ASN A 63 9.45 15.39 5.08
CA ASN A 63 9.20 16.34 3.99
C ASN A 63 9.33 15.74 2.57
N ASP A 64 8.46 14.79 2.20
CA ASP A 64 8.49 14.07 0.92
C ASP A 64 9.71 13.14 0.70
N LEU A 65 10.48 12.84 1.75
CA LEU A 65 11.40 11.72 1.80
C LEU A 65 10.65 10.47 2.24
N TRP A 66 10.67 9.43 1.41
CA TRP A 66 9.96 8.18 1.65
C TRP A 66 10.96 7.01 1.76
N ARG A 67 10.85 6.26 2.85
CA ARG A 67 11.51 4.96 3.04
C ARG A 67 10.63 3.88 2.44
N ILE A 68 11.23 2.85 1.85
CA ILE A 68 10.52 1.68 1.32
C ILE A 68 10.96 0.45 2.11
N ALA A 69 9.99 -0.30 2.63
CA ALA A 69 10.17 -1.65 3.16
C ALA A 69 9.52 -2.65 2.20
N LEU A 70 10.21 -3.77 1.95
CA LEU A 70 9.77 -4.81 1.02
C LEU A 70 9.63 -6.12 1.81
N TYR A 71 8.48 -6.79 1.65
CA TYR A 71 8.14 -8.05 2.30
C TYR A 71 7.81 -9.07 1.23
N TRP A 72 8.45 -10.25 1.30
CA TRP A 72 8.42 -11.26 0.24
C TRP A 72 8.07 -12.65 0.77
N LYS A 73 8.32 -12.88 2.07
CA LYS A 73 8.14 -14.20 2.70
C LYS A 73 6.81 -14.23 3.42
N LEU A 74 6.08 -15.34 3.34
CA LEU A 74 4.83 -15.52 4.09
C LEU A 74 5.05 -15.56 5.61
N THR A 75 6.29 -15.73 6.04
CA THR A 75 6.72 -15.63 7.44
C THR A 75 7.05 -14.20 7.88
N ASP A 76 7.10 -13.23 6.96
CA ASP A 76 7.30 -11.83 7.30
C ASP A 76 6.05 -11.23 7.97
N VAL A 77 6.28 -10.13 8.70
CA VAL A 77 5.22 -9.33 9.33
C VAL A 77 5.31 -7.92 8.79
N VAL A 78 4.27 -7.50 8.06
CA VAL A 78 4.14 -6.15 7.52
C VAL A 78 3.83 -5.19 8.66
N ARG A 79 4.68 -4.18 8.84
CA ARG A 79 4.47 -3.12 9.84
C ARG A 79 3.94 -1.86 9.18
N LEU A 80 2.88 -1.29 9.77
CA LEU A 80 2.33 0.02 9.42
C LEU A 80 2.48 0.94 10.65
N GLU A 81 3.49 1.80 10.63
CA GLU A 81 3.91 2.62 11.77
C GLU A 81 2.86 3.68 12.11
N SER A 82 2.15 4.20 11.10
CA SER A 82 1.23 5.31 11.28
C SER A 82 -0.08 4.95 11.98
N VAL A 83 -0.38 3.64 12.06
CA VAL A 83 -1.59 3.09 12.69
C VAL A 83 -1.29 2.04 13.76
N ASP A 84 -0.01 1.86 14.12
CA ASP A 84 0.46 0.87 15.12
C ASP A 84 -0.08 -0.54 14.83
N ALA A 85 0.10 -1.00 13.59
CA ALA A 85 -0.39 -2.30 13.14
C ALA A 85 0.74 -3.20 12.64
N GLU A 86 0.65 -4.48 13.02
CA GLU A 86 1.47 -5.57 12.52
C GLU A 86 0.56 -6.60 11.86
N ILE A 87 0.81 -6.91 10.59
CA ILE A 87 -0.03 -7.80 9.79
C ILE A 87 0.84 -8.93 9.22
N PRO A 88 0.63 -10.19 9.63
CA PRO A 88 1.35 -11.32 9.05
C PRO A 88 1.11 -11.45 7.54
N MET A 89 2.17 -11.69 6.76
CA MET A 89 2.05 -11.82 5.30
C MET A 89 1.13 -12.99 4.89
N ASN A 90 1.14 -14.09 5.64
CA ASN A 90 0.24 -15.21 5.40
C ASN A 90 -1.26 -14.86 5.60
N GLU A 91 -1.60 -13.85 6.40
CA GLU A 91 -2.97 -13.35 6.53
C GLU A 91 -3.35 -12.45 5.35
N ILE A 92 -2.42 -11.63 4.86
CA ILE A 92 -2.62 -10.78 3.66
C ILE A 92 -2.95 -11.64 2.44
N TYR A 93 -2.26 -12.76 2.28
CA TYR A 93 -2.42 -13.70 1.16
C TYR A 93 -3.33 -14.89 1.49
N LEU A 94 -4.15 -14.81 2.54
CA LEU A 94 -5.05 -15.90 2.91
C LEU A 94 -6.00 -16.25 1.76
N GLY A 95 -5.92 -17.49 1.27
CA GLY A 95 -6.76 -17.97 0.17
C GLY A 95 -6.28 -17.56 -1.23
N VAL A 96 -5.08 -17.00 -1.35
CA VAL A 96 -4.41 -16.71 -2.62
C VAL A 96 -3.33 -17.77 -2.86
N ASP A 97 -3.30 -18.35 -4.06
CA ASP A 97 -2.22 -19.25 -4.48
C ASP A 97 -1.03 -18.41 -4.94
N VAL A 98 -0.08 -18.18 -4.02
CA VAL A 98 1.12 -17.37 -4.28
C VAL A 98 2.36 -18.24 -4.28
N GLN A 99 3.29 -17.93 -5.18
CA GLN A 99 4.64 -18.46 -5.13
C GLN A 99 5.50 -17.48 -4.32
N GLU A 100 6.15 -17.97 -3.26
CA GLU A 100 7.17 -17.16 -2.58
C GLU A 100 8.35 -16.97 -3.53
N ASP A 101 8.91 -15.76 -3.57
CA ASP A 101 10.21 -15.54 -4.22
C ASP A 101 11.27 -16.30 -3.41
N PRO A 102 11.99 -17.27 -4.00
CA PRO A 102 12.93 -18.11 -3.26
C PRO A 102 14.20 -17.39 -2.76
N GLU A 103 14.41 -16.11 -3.08
CA GLU A 103 15.63 -15.35 -2.73
C GLU A 103 15.49 -14.43 -1.50
#